data_AF-A0AAU2IT17-F1
#
_entry.id   AF-A0AAU2IT17-F1
#
_cell.length_a   1.000
_cell.length_b   1.000
_cell.length_c   1.000
_cell.angle_alpha   90.00
_cell.angle_beta   90.00
_cell.angle_gamma   90.00
#
_symmetry.space_group_name_H-M   'P 1'
#
loop_
_entity.id
_entity.type
_entity.pdbx_description
1 polymer ?
#
loop_
_entity_poly.entity_id
_entity_poly.type
_entity_poly.pdbx_seq_one_letter_code
_entity_poly.pdbx_strand_id
1 'polypeptide(L)'
;MRADCGNCFGLCCVALPFAKSSDFAANKPAGRPCRNLQDDFRCGIHATLRDKGYAGCTVFDCFGAGQQVSQGTFGGEDWRTSPGTARAMFDVFPVMRQLHELLWYLTEALELERARPAHQEVRRALDGIEELTRADAATLAAADVPTLRGEVSETLLKVSELVRAAVPGRRKNHRGADLMGARLKGADLRGANLRGAYLIAADLTGADLREADLIGADLRDARLQGADLTGSIFLTQAQVNAARGDGSTKIPASLSRPAHW
;
A
#
# COMPACT_ATOMS: atom_id res chain seq x y z
N MET A 1 4.66 -3.78 -10.55
CA MET A 1 3.73 -4.43 -9.61
C MET A 1 2.40 -3.68 -9.60
N ARG A 2 1.39 -4.15 -10.34
CA ARG A 2 0.01 -3.61 -10.29
C ARG A 2 -0.96 -4.77 -10.14
N ALA A 3 -2.05 -4.56 -9.41
CA ALA A 3 -3.07 -5.59 -9.22
C ALA A 3 -3.81 -5.88 -10.54
N ASP A 4 -3.90 -7.17 -10.88
CA ASP A 4 -4.77 -7.66 -11.94
C ASP A 4 -5.75 -8.67 -11.36
N CYS A 5 -6.96 -8.22 -11.04
CA CYS A 5 -7.98 -9.04 -10.39
C CYS A 5 -8.40 -10.26 -11.22
N GLY A 6 -8.33 -10.18 -12.56
CA GLY A 6 -8.69 -11.29 -13.45
C GLY A 6 -7.71 -12.45 -13.34
N ASN A 7 -6.42 -12.14 -13.21
CA ASN A 7 -5.35 -13.12 -13.00
C ASN A 7 -5.13 -13.49 -11.51
N CYS A 8 -5.91 -12.91 -10.59
CA CYS A 8 -5.78 -13.02 -9.13
C CYS A 8 -6.90 -13.86 -8.49
N PHE A 9 -7.84 -14.39 -9.28
CA PHE A 9 -9.03 -15.10 -8.78
C PHE A 9 -9.82 -14.32 -7.72
N GLY A 10 -9.75 -12.99 -7.74
CA GLY A 10 -10.47 -12.13 -6.81
C GLY A 10 -10.12 -12.35 -5.34
N LEU A 11 -8.89 -12.76 -5.01
CA LEU A 11 -8.47 -13.12 -3.64
C LEU A 11 -8.80 -12.05 -2.60
N CYS A 12 -8.64 -10.76 -2.92
CA CYS A 12 -9.04 -9.66 -2.01
C CYS A 12 -10.54 -9.63 -1.68
N CYS A 13 -11.39 -10.13 -2.57
CA CYS A 13 -12.85 -10.18 -2.41
C CYS A 13 -13.32 -11.44 -1.66
N VAL A 14 -12.49 -12.48 -1.57
CA VAL A 14 -12.85 -13.75 -0.91
C VAL A 14 -12.06 -13.98 0.37
N ALA A 15 -10.73 -13.90 0.34
CA ALA A 15 -9.86 -14.27 1.46
C ALA A 15 -10.04 -13.34 2.67
N LEU A 16 -10.11 -12.02 2.44
CA LEU A 16 -10.09 -11.03 3.52
C LEU A 16 -11.49 -10.77 4.10
N PRO A 17 -11.66 -10.63 5.42
CA PRO A 17 -12.93 -10.23 6.02
C PRO A 17 -13.16 -8.72 5.89
N PHE A 18 -14.41 -8.29 6.00
CA PHE A 18 -14.74 -6.89 6.32
C PHE A 18 -16.01 -6.81 7.16
N ALA A 19 -16.07 -5.82 8.05
CA ALA A 19 -17.23 -5.55 8.89
C ALA A 19 -18.01 -4.35 8.34
N LYS A 20 -19.34 -4.35 8.54
CA LYS A 20 -20.21 -3.26 8.15
C LYS A 20 -19.78 -1.98 8.86
N SER A 21 -19.46 -0.94 8.10
CA SER A 21 -18.98 0.36 8.59
C SER A 21 -19.31 1.46 7.58
N SER A 22 -18.75 2.66 7.77
CA SER A 22 -18.76 3.71 6.73
C SER A 22 -18.05 3.28 5.44
N ASP A 23 -17.10 2.35 5.52
CA ASP A 23 -16.29 1.89 4.39
C ASP A 23 -16.91 0.68 3.67
N PHE A 24 -17.77 -0.08 4.35
CA PHE A 24 -18.38 -1.31 3.84
C PHE A 24 -19.87 -1.41 4.21
N ALA A 25 -20.73 -1.55 3.21
CA ALA A 25 -22.19 -1.60 3.37
C ALA A 25 -22.72 -2.89 4.03
N ALA A 26 -21.88 -3.92 4.16
CA ALA A 26 -22.25 -5.19 4.75
C ALA A 26 -21.07 -5.89 5.41
N ASN A 27 -21.37 -6.88 6.25
CA ASN A 27 -20.37 -7.80 6.77
C ASN A 27 -20.03 -8.88 5.73
N LYS A 28 -18.78 -9.34 5.75
CA LYS A 28 -18.33 -10.52 5.02
C LYS A 28 -17.24 -11.23 5.82
N PRO A 29 -17.44 -12.52 6.19
CA PRO A 29 -16.38 -13.28 6.82
C PRO A 29 -15.23 -13.57 5.83
N ALA A 30 -14.07 -13.91 6.38
CA ALA A 30 -12.93 -14.40 5.61
C ALA A 30 -13.29 -15.71 4.89
N GLY A 31 -12.70 -15.95 3.72
CA GLY A 31 -12.95 -17.14 2.89
C GLY A 31 -14.33 -17.21 2.23
N ARG A 32 -15.28 -16.31 2.55
CA ARG A 32 -16.56 -16.21 1.85
C ARG A 32 -16.46 -15.18 0.72
N PRO A 33 -16.85 -15.52 -0.53
CA PRO A 33 -16.84 -14.57 -1.64
C PRO A 33 -17.72 -13.36 -1.36
N CYS A 34 -17.23 -12.17 -1.74
CA CYS A 34 -18.06 -10.96 -1.75
C CYS A 34 -19.25 -11.17 -2.70
N ARG A 35 -20.43 -10.71 -2.31
CA ARG A 35 -21.65 -10.80 -3.15
C ARG A 35 -21.53 -10.12 -4.51
N ASN A 36 -20.57 -9.22 -4.67
CA ASN A 36 -20.30 -8.52 -5.92
C ASN A 36 -19.19 -9.18 -6.75
N LEU A 37 -18.62 -10.30 -6.30
CA LEU A 37 -17.61 -11.05 -7.04
C LEU A 37 -18.29 -11.92 -8.09
N GLN A 38 -17.96 -11.68 -9.36
CA GLN A 38 -18.53 -12.39 -10.51
C GLN A 38 -17.81 -13.73 -10.76
N ASP A 39 -18.36 -14.52 -11.70
CA ASP A 39 -17.83 -15.84 -12.05
C ASP A 39 -16.44 -15.77 -12.69
N ASP A 40 -16.12 -14.65 -13.34
CA ASP A 40 -14.79 -14.34 -13.90
C ASP A 40 -13.83 -13.70 -12.88
N PHE A 41 -14.18 -13.73 -11.60
CA PHE A 41 -13.42 -13.17 -10.48
C PHE A 41 -13.26 -11.64 -10.48
N ARG A 42 -13.98 -10.92 -11.34
CA ARG A 42 -14.02 -9.45 -11.32
C ARG A 42 -15.10 -8.95 -10.36
N CYS A 43 -14.92 -7.72 -9.88
CA CYS A 43 -15.94 -7.06 -9.07
C CYS A 43 -16.98 -6.41 -9.99
N GLY A 44 -18.23 -6.88 -9.93
CA GLY A 44 -19.32 -6.39 -10.80
C GLY A 44 -19.76 -4.95 -10.52
N ILE A 45 -19.23 -4.31 -9.47
CA ILE A 45 -19.51 -2.91 -9.14
C ILE A 45 -18.22 -2.07 -9.04
N HIS A 46 -17.10 -2.53 -9.61
CA HIS A 46 -15.77 -1.92 -9.40
C HIS A 46 -15.76 -0.40 -9.66
N ALA A 47 -16.39 0.04 -10.74
CA ALA A 47 -16.47 1.44 -11.13
C ALA A 47 -17.31 2.32 -10.17
N THR A 48 -18.19 1.73 -9.37
CA THR A 48 -19.15 2.42 -8.50
C THR A 48 -19.01 1.98 -7.03
N LEU A 49 -17.84 1.48 -6.63
CA LEU A 49 -17.62 0.94 -5.29
C LEU A 49 -17.98 1.95 -4.19
N ARG A 50 -17.55 3.21 -4.33
CA ARG A 50 -17.82 4.27 -3.34
C ARG A 50 -19.32 4.54 -3.21
N ASP A 51 -20.02 4.71 -4.32
CA ASP A 51 -21.46 5.00 -4.34
C ASP A 51 -22.29 3.85 -3.76
N LYS A 52 -21.80 2.62 -3.87
CA LYS A 52 -22.44 1.42 -3.33
C LYS A 52 -22.03 1.10 -1.89
N GLY A 53 -21.26 1.98 -1.23
CA GLY A 53 -20.83 1.82 0.15
C GLY A 53 -19.69 0.81 0.34
N TYR A 54 -18.77 0.72 -0.63
CA TYR A 54 -17.57 -0.13 -0.60
C TYR A 54 -16.30 0.72 -0.78
N ALA A 55 -16.26 1.93 -0.20
CA ALA A 55 -15.10 2.81 -0.27
C ALA A 55 -13.83 2.13 0.28
N GLY A 56 -13.97 1.23 1.26
CA GLY A 56 -12.89 0.40 1.80
C GLY A 56 -12.17 -0.44 0.75
N CYS A 57 -12.87 -0.94 -0.28
CA CYS A 57 -12.25 -1.65 -1.39
C CYS A 57 -11.39 -0.75 -2.28
N THR A 58 -11.67 0.55 -2.33
CA THR A 58 -10.92 1.50 -3.16
C THR A 58 -9.63 2.00 -2.51
N VAL A 59 -9.51 1.84 -1.19
CA VAL A 59 -8.31 2.19 -0.40
C VAL A 59 -7.46 0.96 -0.08
N PHE A 60 -7.76 -0.18 -0.70
CA PHE A 60 -6.99 -1.41 -0.60
C PHE A 60 -6.11 -1.59 -1.84
N ASP A 61 -4.85 -1.93 -1.63
CA ASP A 61 -3.93 -2.34 -2.70
C ASP A 61 -3.19 -3.61 -2.28
N CYS A 62 -3.16 -4.60 -3.18
CA CYS A 62 -2.43 -5.85 -2.99
C CYS A 62 -1.03 -5.82 -3.61
N PHE A 63 -0.64 -4.75 -4.32
CA PHE A 63 0.66 -4.64 -4.99
C PHE A 63 0.95 -5.79 -5.96
N GLY A 64 -0.11 -6.39 -6.52
CA GLY A 64 -0.02 -7.55 -7.39
C GLY A 64 0.21 -8.89 -6.70
N ALA A 65 0.16 -8.95 -5.37
CA ALA A 65 0.31 -10.19 -4.61
C ALA A 65 -0.71 -11.26 -4.99
N GLY A 66 -1.93 -10.84 -5.32
CA GLY A 66 -2.99 -11.76 -5.67
C GLY A 66 -2.68 -12.58 -6.92
N GLN A 67 -2.20 -11.94 -8.01
CA GLN A 67 -1.80 -12.70 -9.19
C GLN A 67 -0.55 -13.56 -8.94
N GLN A 68 0.35 -13.16 -8.03
CA GLN A 68 1.50 -13.98 -7.65
C GLN A 68 1.06 -15.25 -6.92
N VAL A 69 0.11 -15.15 -5.99
CA VAL A 69 -0.48 -16.33 -5.34
C VAL A 69 -1.17 -17.21 -6.38
N SER A 70 -2.09 -16.65 -7.16
CA SER A 70 -2.89 -17.40 -8.12
C SER A 70 -2.06 -18.08 -9.20
N GLN A 71 -1.21 -17.33 -9.89
CA GLN A 71 -0.48 -17.83 -11.08
C GLN A 71 0.87 -18.42 -10.70
N GLY A 72 1.59 -17.78 -9.76
CA GLY A 72 2.93 -18.21 -9.34
C GLY A 72 2.88 -19.38 -8.36
N THR A 73 2.24 -19.19 -7.21
CA THR A 73 2.25 -20.20 -6.12
C THR A 73 1.34 -21.39 -6.41
N PHE A 74 0.19 -21.17 -7.06
CA PHE A 74 -0.82 -22.21 -7.31
C PHE A 74 -1.00 -22.55 -8.79
N GLY A 75 -0.10 -22.10 -9.67
CA GLY A 75 -0.03 -22.55 -11.06
C GLY A 75 -1.28 -22.24 -11.90
N GLY A 76 -2.10 -21.26 -11.51
CA GLY A 76 -3.32 -20.90 -12.22
C GLY A 76 -4.54 -21.79 -11.91
N GLU A 77 -4.45 -22.69 -10.92
CA GLU A 77 -5.63 -23.41 -10.43
C GLU A 77 -6.49 -22.49 -9.58
N ASP A 78 -7.78 -22.33 -9.91
CA ASP A 78 -8.67 -21.44 -9.16
C ASP A 78 -9.34 -22.14 -7.96
N TRP A 79 -9.64 -21.36 -6.92
CA TRP A 79 -10.21 -21.87 -5.67
C TRP A 79 -11.66 -22.35 -5.78
N ARG A 80 -12.38 -22.07 -6.88
CA ARG A 80 -13.75 -22.57 -7.11
C ARG A 80 -13.72 -23.98 -7.71
N THR A 81 -12.84 -24.24 -8.68
CA THR A 81 -12.71 -25.55 -9.32
C THR A 81 -11.84 -26.51 -8.51
N SER A 82 -10.88 -25.97 -7.74
CA SER A 82 -9.98 -26.72 -6.87
C SER A 82 -10.21 -26.36 -5.38
N PRO A 83 -11.34 -26.74 -4.77
CA PRO A 83 -11.66 -26.34 -3.39
C PRO A 83 -10.66 -26.83 -2.34
N GLY A 84 -9.86 -27.87 -2.66
CA GLY A 84 -8.79 -28.37 -1.79
C GLY A 84 -7.63 -27.38 -1.60
N THR A 85 -7.40 -26.44 -2.53
CA THR A 85 -6.32 -25.45 -2.45
C THR A 85 -6.79 -24.10 -1.90
N ALA A 86 -8.11 -23.87 -1.84
CA ALA A 86 -8.71 -22.59 -1.46
C ALA A 86 -8.21 -22.04 -0.12
N ARG A 87 -8.16 -22.90 0.92
CA ARG A 87 -7.69 -22.50 2.24
C ARG A 87 -6.22 -22.04 2.21
N ALA A 88 -5.36 -22.82 1.57
CA ALA A 88 -3.94 -22.46 1.45
C ALA A 88 -3.76 -21.15 0.67
N MET A 89 -4.51 -20.92 -0.41
CA MET A 89 -4.49 -19.64 -1.13
C MET A 89 -4.89 -18.46 -0.23
N PHE A 90 -5.95 -18.62 0.55
CA PHE A 90 -6.46 -17.56 1.42
C PHE A 90 -5.53 -17.27 2.59
N ASP A 91 -4.83 -18.28 3.11
CA ASP A 91 -3.84 -18.13 4.18
C ASP A 91 -2.54 -17.49 3.65
N VAL A 92 -2.11 -17.82 2.43
CA VAL A 92 -0.90 -17.26 1.79
C VAL A 92 -1.11 -15.82 1.31
N PHE A 93 -2.31 -15.45 0.85
CA PHE A 93 -2.55 -14.13 0.25
C PHE A 93 -2.19 -12.94 1.16
N PRO A 94 -2.57 -12.89 2.44
CA PRO A 94 -2.14 -11.83 3.36
C PRO A 94 -0.62 -11.76 3.55
N VAL A 95 0.08 -12.89 3.55
CA VAL A 95 1.55 -12.94 3.59
C VAL A 95 2.13 -12.33 2.33
N MET A 96 1.71 -12.82 1.16
CA MET A 96 2.20 -12.33 -0.13
C MET A 96 1.96 -10.84 -0.32
N ARG A 97 0.81 -10.31 0.14
CA ARG A 97 0.51 -8.86 0.11
C ARG A 97 1.52 -8.06 0.90
N GLN A 98 1.94 -8.54 2.06
CA GLN A 98 2.94 -7.86 2.87
C GLN A 98 4.32 -7.92 2.21
N LEU A 99 4.71 -9.05 1.63
CA LEU A 99 5.97 -9.17 0.89
C LEU A 99 6.01 -8.23 -0.32
N HIS A 100 4.93 -8.19 -1.12
CA HIS A 100 4.84 -7.28 -2.27
C HIS A 100 4.83 -5.79 -1.87
N GLU A 101 4.29 -5.45 -0.70
CA GLU A 101 4.43 -4.09 -0.16
C GLU A 101 5.89 -3.75 0.16
N LEU A 102 6.67 -4.69 0.70
CA LEU A 102 8.11 -4.50 0.91
C LEU A 102 8.85 -4.35 -0.42
N LEU A 103 8.53 -5.20 -1.42
CA LEU A 103 9.10 -5.09 -2.77
C LEU A 103 8.79 -3.75 -3.42
N TRP A 104 7.59 -3.20 -3.20
CA TRP A 104 7.24 -1.86 -3.67
C TRP A 104 8.19 -0.79 -3.12
N TYR A 105 8.39 -0.76 -1.80
CA TYR A 105 9.29 0.22 -1.16
C TYR A 105 10.75 0.03 -1.58
N LEU A 106 11.23 -1.21 -1.64
CA LEU A 106 12.60 -1.52 -2.03
C LEU A 106 12.87 -1.17 -3.50
N THR A 107 11.89 -1.39 -4.37
CA THR A 107 11.97 -1.00 -5.79
C THR A 107 12.06 0.51 -5.92
N GLU A 108 11.18 1.26 -5.24
CA GLU A 108 11.26 2.74 -5.23
C GLU A 108 12.61 3.22 -4.70
N ALA A 109 13.13 2.60 -3.63
CA ALA A 109 14.43 2.95 -3.05
C ALA A 109 15.60 2.85 -4.04
N LEU A 110 15.55 1.92 -5.00
CA LEU A 110 16.58 1.79 -6.04
C LEU A 110 16.49 2.88 -7.12
N GLU A 111 15.33 3.49 -7.33
CA GLU A 111 15.14 4.60 -8.27
C GLU A 111 15.59 5.95 -7.68
N LEU A 112 15.77 6.02 -6.36
CA LEU A 112 16.19 7.24 -5.67
C LEU A 112 17.70 7.42 -5.80
N GLU A 113 18.12 8.36 -6.65
CA GLU A 113 19.54 8.67 -6.89
C GLU A 113 20.29 9.02 -5.60
N ARG A 114 19.66 9.79 -4.69
CA ARG A 114 20.27 10.14 -3.40
C ARG A 114 20.49 8.94 -2.48
N ALA A 115 19.77 7.84 -2.71
CA ALA A 115 19.90 6.61 -1.96
C ALA A 115 20.98 5.67 -2.52
N ARG A 116 21.72 6.06 -3.57
CA ARG A 116 22.80 5.27 -4.18
C ARG A 116 23.76 4.62 -3.16
N PRO A 117 24.20 5.30 -2.08
CA PRO A 117 25.04 4.69 -1.04
C PRO A 117 24.41 3.48 -0.32
N ALA A 118 23.09 3.33 -0.34
CA ALA A 118 22.35 2.23 0.26
C ALA A 118 21.90 1.16 -0.76
N HIS A 119 22.06 1.38 -2.07
CA HIS A 119 21.50 0.50 -3.11
C HIS A 119 21.97 -0.96 -3.03
N GLN A 120 23.20 -1.23 -2.61
CA GLN A 120 23.67 -2.61 -2.45
C GLN A 120 22.94 -3.34 -1.32
N GLU A 121 22.59 -2.63 -0.25
CA GLU A 121 21.81 -3.17 0.87
C GLU A 121 20.35 -3.37 0.46
N VAL A 122 19.77 -2.37 -0.20
CA VAL A 122 18.41 -2.43 -0.76
C VAL A 122 18.26 -3.61 -1.73
N ARG A 123 19.22 -3.83 -2.62
CA ARG A 123 19.18 -4.94 -3.59
C ARG A 123 19.22 -6.30 -2.90
N ARG A 124 20.08 -6.48 -1.89
CA ARG A 124 20.11 -7.74 -1.12
C ARG A 124 18.77 -8.02 -0.42
N ALA A 125 18.16 -6.99 0.17
CA ALA A 125 16.83 -7.13 0.76
C ALA A 125 15.76 -7.43 -0.30
N LEU A 126 15.80 -6.76 -1.45
CA LEU A 126 14.89 -7.00 -2.57
C LEU A 126 14.99 -8.45 -3.06
N ASP A 127 16.20 -8.91 -3.36
CA ASP A 127 16.47 -10.27 -3.88
C ASP A 127 15.94 -11.33 -2.91
N GLY A 128 16.17 -11.17 -1.60
CA GLY A 128 15.69 -12.10 -0.59
C GLY A 128 14.16 -12.15 -0.47
N ILE A 129 13.48 -11.00 -0.52
CA ILE A 129 12.02 -10.96 -0.53
C ILE A 129 11.48 -11.55 -1.83
N GLU A 130 12.08 -11.26 -2.98
CA GLU A 130 11.68 -11.82 -4.27
C GLU A 130 11.81 -13.35 -4.29
N GLU A 131 12.91 -13.89 -3.75
CA GLU A 131 13.09 -15.33 -3.60
C GLU A 131 11.97 -15.94 -2.76
N LEU A 132 11.65 -15.33 -1.61
CA LEU A 132 10.56 -15.79 -0.76
C LEU A 132 9.20 -15.75 -1.48
N THR A 133 8.91 -14.74 -2.31
CA THR A 133 7.65 -14.68 -3.09
C THR A 133 7.50 -15.80 -4.13
N ARG A 134 8.59 -16.50 -4.47
CA ARG A 134 8.60 -17.66 -5.38
C ARG A 134 8.61 -19.00 -4.65
N ALA A 135 8.66 -18.99 -3.32
CA ALA A 135 8.61 -20.20 -2.51
C ALA A 135 7.22 -20.87 -2.57
N ASP A 136 7.16 -22.12 -2.15
CA ASP A 136 5.90 -22.86 -2.07
C ASP A 136 4.95 -22.30 -0.98
N ALA A 137 3.69 -22.73 -1.05
CA ALA A 137 2.65 -22.26 -0.14
C ALA A 137 2.94 -22.56 1.34
N ALA A 138 3.63 -23.67 1.65
CA ALA A 138 3.95 -24.05 3.02
C ALA A 138 5.04 -23.15 3.61
N THR A 139 6.10 -22.88 2.84
CA THR A 139 7.14 -21.92 3.21
C THR A 139 6.57 -20.51 3.40
N LEU A 140 5.71 -20.06 2.48
CA LEU A 140 5.04 -18.77 2.59
C LEU A 140 4.17 -18.68 3.83
N ALA A 141 3.35 -19.69 4.12
CA ALA A 141 2.49 -19.71 5.30
C ALA A 141 3.29 -19.71 6.62
N ALA A 142 4.52 -20.23 6.61
CA ALA A 142 5.42 -20.26 7.77
C ALA A 142 6.33 -19.02 7.89
N ALA A 143 6.27 -18.07 6.96
CA ALA A 143 7.16 -16.92 6.95
C ALA A 143 6.94 -15.97 8.14
N ASP A 144 8.01 -15.62 8.84
CA ASP A 144 8.00 -14.60 9.89
C ASP A 144 8.05 -13.18 9.28
N VAL A 145 6.90 -12.75 8.77
CA VAL A 145 6.73 -11.44 8.14
C VAL A 145 7.09 -10.27 9.08
N PRO A 146 6.74 -10.27 10.38
CA PRO A 146 7.19 -9.24 11.31
C PRO A 146 8.70 -9.06 11.35
N THR A 147 9.47 -10.15 11.44
CA THR A 147 10.94 -10.11 11.46
C THR A 147 11.49 -9.54 10.14
N LEU A 148 11.02 -10.06 8.99
CA LEU A 148 11.41 -9.55 7.67
C LEU A 148 11.10 -8.07 7.48
N ARG A 149 9.94 -7.60 7.97
CA ARG A 149 9.56 -6.19 7.93
C ARG A 149 10.49 -5.33 8.79
N GLY A 150 10.93 -5.85 9.94
CA GLY A 150 11.91 -5.20 10.81
C GLY A 150 13.22 -4.95 10.07
N GLU A 151 13.81 -5.99 9.49
CA GLU A 151 15.05 -5.94 8.73
C GLU A 151 14.95 -4.96 7.54
N VAL A 152 13.90 -5.09 6.72
CA VAL A 152 13.68 -4.16 5.59
C VAL A 152 13.46 -2.72 6.08
N SER A 153 12.80 -2.53 7.23
CA SER A 153 12.59 -1.19 7.78
C SER A 153 13.89 -0.49 8.15
N GLU A 154 14.93 -1.21 8.58
CA GLU A 154 16.23 -0.60 8.88
C GLU A 154 16.88 -0.05 7.61
N THR A 155 16.86 -0.83 6.52
CA THR A 155 17.36 -0.40 5.21
C THR A 155 16.56 0.79 4.67
N LEU A 156 15.23 0.76 4.76
CA LEU A 156 14.38 1.87 4.29
C LEU A 156 14.54 3.14 5.14
N LEU A 157 14.84 3.02 6.44
CA LEU A 157 15.18 4.18 7.29
C LEU A 157 16.48 4.85 6.82
N LYS A 158 17.50 4.07 6.46
CA LYS A 158 18.75 4.62 5.91
C LYS A 158 18.51 5.34 4.59
N VAL A 159 17.70 4.77 3.70
CA VAL A 159 17.29 5.42 2.44
C VAL A 159 16.58 6.75 2.72
N SER A 160 15.60 6.74 3.64
CA SER A 160 14.86 7.93 4.06
C SER A 160 15.78 9.04 4.55
N GLU A 161 16.75 8.71 5.41
CA GLU A 161 17.70 9.71 5.93
C GLU A 161 18.60 10.29 4.82
N LEU A 162 19.05 9.48 3.86
CA LEU A 162 19.85 9.96 2.72
C LEU A 162 19.08 10.95 1.83
N VAL A 163 17.83 10.62 1.51
CA VAL A 163 16.95 11.47 0.69
C VAL A 163 16.67 12.80 1.40
N ARG A 164 16.28 12.71 2.68
CA ARG A 164 15.84 13.86 3.49
C ARG A 164 17.00 14.76 3.93
N ALA A 165 18.23 14.24 4.00
CA ALA A 165 19.41 15.05 4.34
C ALA A 165 19.70 16.17 3.32
N ALA A 166 19.23 16.03 2.08
CA ALA A 166 19.39 17.05 1.04
C ALA A 166 18.39 18.21 1.15
N VAL A 167 17.37 18.10 2.00
CA VAL A 167 16.37 19.17 2.20
C VAL A 167 16.96 20.24 3.12
N PRO A 168 17.08 21.51 2.69
CA PRO A 168 17.62 22.58 3.52
C PRO A 168 16.73 22.89 4.74
N GLY A 169 17.36 23.30 5.84
CA GLY A 169 16.68 23.76 7.04
C GLY A 169 16.58 22.71 8.14
N ARG A 170 15.69 22.94 9.11
CA ARG A 170 15.55 22.08 10.29
C ARG A 170 14.84 20.78 9.93
N ARG A 171 15.42 19.65 10.32
CA ARG A 171 14.79 18.33 10.21
C ARG A 171 13.49 18.29 11.02
N LYS A 172 12.40 17.87 10.38
CA LYS A 172 11.08 17.69 10.99
C LYS A 172 10.87 16.19 11.23
N ASN A 173 10.61 15.82 12.48
CA ASN A 173 10.36 14.43 12.86
C ASN A 173 8.99 14.32 13.53
N HIS A 174 8.07 13.65 12.85
CA HIS A 174 6.70 13.36 13.27
C HIS A 174 6.42 11.86 13.19
N ARG A 175 7.46 11.02 13.31
CA ARG A 175 7.30 9.57 13.29
C ARG A 175 6.34 9.15 14.40
N GLY A 176 5.29 8.43 14.03
CA GLY A 176 4.25 7.95 14.95
C GLY A 176 3.42 9.05 15.61
N ALA A 177 3.51 10.29 15.14
CA ALA A 177 2.80 11.41 15.75
C ALA A 177 1.29 11.27 15.54
N ASP A 178 0.52 11.58 16.59
CA ASP A 178 -0.91 11.83 16.45
C ASP A 178 -1.12 13.26 15.91
N LEU A 179 -1.56 13.34 14.67
CA LEU A 179 -1.86 14.58 13.95
C LEU A 179 -3.30 14.55 13.42
N MET A 180 -4.18 13.77 14.07
CA MET A 180 -5.58 13.67 13.65
C MET A 180 -6.26 15.03 13.73
N GLY A 181 -6.90 15.45 12.64
CA GLY A 181 -7.56 16.76 12.54
C GLY A 181 -6.61 17.96 12.64
N ALA A 182 -5.28 17.76 12.58
CA ALA A 182 -4.31 18.83 12.71
C ALA A 182 -4.49 19.90 11.62
N ARG A 183 -4.32 21.17 12.01
CA ARG A 183 -4.40 22.31 11.09
C ARG A 183 -3.01 22.60 10.51
N LEU A 184 -2.69 21.96 9.40
CA LEU A 184 -1.40 22.02 8.72
C LEU A 184 -1.49 22.71 7.34
N LYS A 185 -2.52 23.54 7.14
CA LYS A 185 -2.73 24.29 5.90
C LYS A 185 -1.50 25.14 5.58
N GLY A 186 -0.95 24.97 4.39
CA GLY A 186 0.25 25.67 3.91
C GLY A 186 1.54 25.32 4.66
N ALA A 187 1.54 24.25 5.47
CA ALA A 187 2.72 23.87 6.24
C ALA A 187 3.87 23.43 5.31
N ASP A 188 5.08 23.88 5.61
CA ASP A 188 6.30 23.34 5.03
C ASP A 188 6.66 22.04 5.76
N LEU A 189 6.29 20.90 5.17
CA LEU A 189 6.61 19.55 5.63
C LEU A 189 7.67 18.89 4.74
N ARG A 190 8.44 19.67 3.97
CA ARG A 190 9.51 19.14 3.14
C ARG A 190 10.51 18.36 3.98
N GLY A 191 10.86 17.17 3.51
CA GLY A 191 11.79 16.28 4.20
C GLY A 191 11.32 15.78 5.57
N ALA A 192 10.02 15.90 5.91
CA ALA A 192 9.51 15.45 7.18
C ALA A 192 9.54 13.92 7.30
N ASN A 193 9.91 13.41 8.47
CA ASN A 193 9.63 12.01 8.82
C ASN A 193 8.17 11.92 9.28
N LEU A 194 7.28 11.37 8.46
CA LEU A 194 5.88 11.12 8.79
C LEU A 194 5.59 9.62 8.94
N ARG A 195 6.63 8.79 9.12
CA ARG A 195 6.47 7.33 9.23
C ARG A 195 5.49 6.98 10.34
N GLY A 196 4.42 6.26 10.01
CA GLY A 196 3.40 5.86 10.99
C GLY A 196 2.62 7.01 11.62
N ALA A 197 2.71 8.24 11.10
CA ALA A 197 1.94 9.37 11.63
C ALA A 197 0.43 9.19 11.35
N TYR A 198 -0.41 9.53 12.32
CA TYR A 198 -1.86 9.53 12.14
C TYR A 198 -2.32 10.90 11.65
N LEU A 199 -2.54 11.05 10.35
CA LEU A 199 -2.98 12.29 9.70
C LEU A 199 -4.48 12.27 9.35
N ILE A 200 -5.25 11.43 10.06
CA ILE A 200 -6.67 11.22 9.77
C ILE A 200 -7.41 12.56 9.86
N ALA A 201 -8.12 12.93 8.80
CA ALA A 201 -8.84 14.20 8.68
C ALA A 201 -7.98 15.47 8.91
N ALA A 202 -6.64 15.40 8.84
CA ALA A 202 -5.77 16.57 8.93
C ALA A 202 -5.99 17.52 7.75
N ASP A 203 -5.92 18.83 8.01
CA ASP A 203 -5.94 19.84 6.95
C ASP A 203 -4.52 20.09 6.44
N LEU A 204 -4.16 19.48 5.32
CA LEU A 204 -2.89 19.65 4.60
C LEU A 204 -3.08 20.50 3.33
N THR A 205 -4.15 21.29 3.25
CA THR A 205 -4.45 22.11 2.07
C THR A 205 -3.25 23.02 1.75
N GLY A 206 -2.71 22.94 0.54
CA GLY A 206 -1.55 23.73 0.12
C GLY A 206 -0.24 23.41 0.83
N ALA A 207 -0.16 22.34 1.63
CA ALA A 207 1.07 21.94 2.31
C ALA A 207 2.12 21.41 1.33
N ASP A 208 3.39 21.61 1.67
CA ASP A 208 4.53 21.14 0.89
C ASP A 208 5.11 19.88 1.55
N LEU A 209 4.84 18.71 0.99
CA LEU A 209 5.30 17.39 1.48
C LEU A 209 6.41 16.79 0.60
N ARG A 210 7.07 17.59 -0.25
CA ARG A 210 8.14 17.09 -1.11
C ARG A 210 9.24 16.44 -0.26
N GLU A 211 9.74 15.28 -0.70
CA GLU A 211 10.80 14.51 -0.01
C GLU A 211 10.40 14.00 1.40
N ALA A 212 9.12 14.09 1.80
CA ALA A 212 8.66 13.52 3.06
C ALA A 212 8.60 11.98 2.98
N ASP A 213 8.94 11.32 4.09
CA ASP A 213 8.80 9.86 4.23
C ASP A 213 7.42 9.52 4.79
N LEU A 214 6.64 8.77 4.00
CA LEU A 214 5.24 8.47 4.28
C LEU A 214 4.99 6.98 4.59
N ILE A 215 6.02 6.17 4.88
CA ILE A 215 5.80 4.74 5.22
C ILE A 215 4.83 4.61 6.39
N GLY A 216 3.69 3.97 6.15
CA GLY A 216 2.68 3.70 7.17
C GLY A 216 1.94 4.93 7.69
N ALA A 217 2.13 6.12 7.10
CA ALA A 217 1.32 7.29 7.44
C ALA A 217 -0.15 7.05 7.09
N ASP A 218 -1.05 7.37 8.02
CA ASP A 218 -2.49 7.22 7.82
C ASP A 218 -3.10 8.52 7.30
N LEU A 219 -3.41 8.54 6.00
CA LEU A 219 -3.95 9.71 5.30
C LEU A 219 -5.48 9.65 5.10
N ARG A 220 -6.20 8.77 5.82
CA ARG A 220 -7.66 8.67 5.70
C ARG A 220 -8.33 10.02 5.93
N ASP A 221 -9.10 10.47 4.94
CA ASP A 221 -9.79 11.76 4.93
C ASP A 221 -8.90 13.01 5.06
N ALA A 222 -7.57 12.88 4.99
CA ALA A 222 -6.67 14.04 4.99
C ALA A 222 -6.94 14.94 3.77
N ARG A 223 -6.99 16.26 3.98
CA ARG A 223 -7.29 17.25 2.93
C ARG A 223 -6.01 17.69 2.24
N LEU A 224 -5.82 17.30 0.99
CA LEU A 224 -4.61 17.53 0.19
C LEU A 224 -4.83 18.53 -0.97
N GLN A 225 -5.94 19.28 -1.01
CA GLN A 225 -6.19 20.25 -2.09
C GLN A 225 -5.01 21.23 -2.20
N GLY A 226 -4.42 21.32 -3.39
CA GLY A 226 -3.24 22.16 -3.65
C GLY A 226 -1.93 21.74 -2.97
N ALA A 227 -1.91 20.62 -2.24
CA ALA A 227 -0.68 20.11 -1.61
C ALA A 227 0.30 19.58 -2.66
N ASP A 228 1.60 19.69 -2.36
CA ASP A 228 2.67 19.18 -3.23
C ASP A 228 3.35 17.96 -2.58
N LEU A 229 3.02 16.76 -3.07
CA LEU A 229 3.65 15.50 -2.66
C LEU A 229 4.73 15.04 -3.67
N THR A 230 5.18 15.91 -4.58
CA THR A 230 6.17 15.52 -5.60
C THR A 230 7.47 15.08 -4.94
N GLY A 231 7.94 13.88 -5.27
CA GLY A 231 9.17 13.34 -4.69
C GLY A 231 9.05 13.00 -3.20
N SER A 232 7.85 12.98 -2.60
CA SER A 232 7.68 12.23 -1.36
C SER A 232 8.03 10.76 -1.62
N ILE A 233 8.59 10.11 -0.62
CA ILE A 233 9.09 8.75 -0.75
C ILE A 233 8.17 7.78 -0.03
N PHE A 234 8.00 6.60 -0.63
CA PHE A 234 7.24 5.50 -0.07
C PHE A 234 5.75 5.80 0.13
N LEU A 235 5.22 6.73 -0.66
CA LEU A 235 3.80 6.98 -0.76
C LEU A 235 3.15 5.89 -1.64
N THR A 236 2.04 5.34 -1.17
CA THR A 236 1.32 4.27 -1.87
C THR A 236 0.04 4.79 -2.53
N GLN A 237 -0.44 4.08 -3.55
CA GLN A 237 -1.73 4.39 -4.17
C GLN A 237 -2.88 4.31 -3.16
N ALA A 238 -2.81 3.37 -2.21
CA ALA A 238 -3.81 3.19 -1.16
C ALA A 238 -3.95 4.44 -0.28
N GLN A 239 -2.82 5.05 0.11
CA GLN A 239 -2.78 6.28 0.90
C GLN A 239 -3.36 7.48 0.13
N VAL A 240 -3.04 7.61 -1.16
CA VAL A 240 -3.62 8.65 -2.04
C VAL A 240 -5.13 8.42 -2.19
N ASN A 241 -5.58 7.19 -2.42
CA ASN A 241 -7.00 6.87 -2.54
C ASN A 241 -7.79 7.15 -1.25
N ALA A 242 -7.13 7.09 -0.08
CA ALA A 242 -7.76 7.34 1.21
C ALA A 242 -7.92 8.83 1.55
N ALA A 243 -7.13 9.69 0.90
CA ALA A 243 -7.14 11.13 1.13
C ALA A 243 -8.11 11.86 0.18
N ARG A 244 -8.33 13.15 0.46
CA ARG A 244 -9.15 14.05 -0.34
C ARG A 244 -8.27 15.07 -1.04
N GLY A 245 -7.98 14.85 -2.32
CA GLY A 245 -7.28 15.81 -3.18
C GLY A 245 -8.20 16.42 -4.23
N ASP A 246 -7.61 17.15 -5.17
CA ASP A 246 -8.27 17.63 -6.39
C ASP A 246 -7.25 17.74 -7.54
N GLY A 247 -7.65 18.28 -8.69
CA GLY A 247 -6.76 18.50 -9.83
C GLY A 247 -5.50 19.35 -9.56
N SER A 248 -5.49 20.13 -8.46
CA SER A 248 -4.34 20.94 -8.06
C SER A 248 -3.36 20.22 -7.13
N THR A 249 -3.77 19.10 -6.49
CA THR A 249 -2.88 18.25 -5.71
C THR A 249 -1.83 17.61 -6.62
N LYS A 250 -0.54 17.77 -6.29
CA LYS A 250 0.55 17.14 -7.03
C LYS A 250 1.00 15.86 -6.33
N ILE A 251 1.12 14.78 -7.09
CA ILE A 251 1.52 13.46 -6.60
C ILE A 251 2.70 12.93 -7.42
N PRO A 252 3.50 11.97 -6.88
CA PRO A 252 4.53 11.29 -7.65
C PRO A 252 3.98 10.66 -8.94
N ALA A 253 4.77 10.72 -10.02
CA ALA A 253 4.37 10.22 -11.34
C ALA A 253 4.14 8.70 -11.39
N SER A 254 4.67 7.95 -10.43
CA SER A 254 4.42 6.51 -10.25
C SER A 254 2.99 6.20 -9.80
N LEU A 255 2.27 7.17 -9.24
CA LEU A 255 0.92 7.05 -8.73
C LEU A 255 -0.11 7.65 -9.68
N SER A 256 -1.33 7.14 -9.61
CA SER A 256 -2.46 7.62 -10.40
C SER A 256 -3.35 8.53 -9.55
N ARG A 257 -3.85 9.60 -10.14
CA ARG A 257 -4.86 10.46 -9.50
C ARG A 257 -6.14 9.64 -9.28
N PRO A 258 -6.68 9.58 -8.05
CA PRO A 258 -7.95 8.91 -7.82
C PRO A 258 -9.08 9.59 -8.59
N ALA A 259 -9.99 8.82 -9.18
CA ALA A 259 -11.10 9.35 -9.97
C ALA A 259 -12.12 10.21 -9.18
N HIS A 260 -12.04 10.18 -7.84
CA HIS A 260 -12.91 10.95 -6.95
C HIS A 260 -12.27 12.25 -6.45
N TRP A 261 -11.09 12.60 -6.97
CA TRP A 261 -10.41 13.88 -6.77
C TRP A 261 -10.79 14.86 -7.88
#